data_AF-A0A9E3WKK5-F1
#
_entry.id   AF-A0A9E3WKK5-F1
#
_cell.length_a   1.000
_cell.length_b   1.000
_cell.length_c   1.000
_cell.angle_alpha   90.00
_cell.angle_beta   90.00
_cell.angle_gamma   90.00
#
_symmetry.space_group_name_H-M   'P 1'
#
loop_
_entity.id
_entity.type
_entity.pdbx_description
1 polymer ?
#
loop_
_entity_poly.entity_id
_entity_poly.type
_entity_poly.pdbx_seq_one_letter_code
_entity_poly.pdbx_strand_id
1 'polypeptide(L)'
;MAFPHSTLTRHRFSVVLLACSCVSLSSRCKGGADGTPPPEPPPTLEQIEAVLGDPDTVISLLGKLPRGLEPVDLAKLREMDRQCGERRNVEQDPVARKLLTVLAASGDVRSLGYLHEVFEAAPERRDAVAHEIAKFALSQRRRPADWRLLVRAVPFVEGEIARDVLRALQLFNERGTKPQWQRQVLLAGLRLKAPDDREAVRVLRHWTGKTIDEGVAPEDALAAWQTWFDDEHPDLPPPTLPVDSADSRYKSADLLKLLSSSLDVGDPLRGAKVAEKATCLKCHRYGARGEAMGPDITNVRQRFQLKELLEEIIFPSQNLSDQYTTVIIRTRDGKTYSGVTAADGDDLVILQANGEKARIDRRTIEEAGPSRKSSMPDGLLEPLTQTEVLDLFSYLLRSER
;
A
#
# COMPACT_ATOMS: atom_id res chain seq x y z
N MET A 1 34.29 -12.03 -58.73
CA MET A 1 34.43 -10.62 -58.35
C MET A 1 34.38 -10.58 -56.82
N ALA A 2 35.46 -10.80 -56.05
CA ALA A 2 36.72 -10.07 -55.92
C ALA A 2 36.53 -8.58 -55.64
N PHE A 3 36.82 -8.15 -54.40
CA PHE A 3 37.31 -6.83 -53.90
C PHE A 3 36.97 -6.68 -52.38
N PRO A 4 37.71 -5.89 -51.56
CA PRO A 4 39.08 -6.17 -51.11
C PRO A 4 39.30 -5.95 -49.59
N HIS A 5 40.50 -6.33 -49.12
CA HIS A 5 41.08 -5.94 -47.84
C HIS A 5 41.37 -4.43 -47.74
N SER A 6 41.16 -3.83 -46.56
CA SER A 6 41.81 -2.55 -46.18
C SER A 6 42.23 -2.54 -44.70
N THR A 7 43.52 -2.78 -44.50
CA THR A 7 44.48 -2.09 -43.62
C THR A 7 44.02 -1.43 -42.31
N LEU A 8 44.53 -1.99 -41.20
CA LEU A 8 44.70 -1.34 -39.89
C LEU A 8 45.77 -0.24 -39.95
N THR A 9 45.41 0.98 -39.52
CA THR A 9 46.35 2.07 -39.22
C THR A 9 46.52 2.19 -37.70
N ARG A 10 47.73 1.92 -37.21
CA ARG A 10 48.15 2.18 -35.82
C ARG A 10 48.31 3.69 -35.61
N HIS A 11 47.62 4.27 -34.62
CA HIS A 11 47.97 5.59 -34.09
C HIS A 11 48.96 5.45 -32.94
N ARG A 12 50.17 5.98 -33.15
CA ARG A 12 51.17 6.26 -32.11
C ARG A 12 50.79 7.57 -31.43
N PHE A 13 50.52 7.55 -30.13
CA PHE A 13 50.54 8.77 -29.32
C PHE A 13 51.96 8.98 -28.78
N SER A 14 52.59 10.08 -29.19
CA SER A 14 53.85 10.58 -28.65
C SER A 14 53.63 11.16 -27.25
N VAL A 15 54.39 10.66 -26.28
CA VAL A 15 54.52 11.26 -24.95
C VAL A 15 55.49 12.43 -25.06
N VAL A 16 55.00 13.65 -24.84
CA VAL A 16 55.83 14.85 -24.65
C VAL A 16 56.09 15.00 -23.15
N LEU A 17 57.32 14.71 -22.72
CA LEU A 17 57.83 15.06 -21.39
C LEU A 17 58.15 16.56 -21.37
N LEU A 18 57.35 17.34 -20.63
CA LEU A 18 57.73 18.68 -20.19
C LEU A 18 58.38 18.57 -18.80
N ALA A 19 59.69 18.78 -18.77
CA ALA A 19 60.45 19.00 -17.55
C ALA A 19 60.10 20.38 -16.97
N CYS A 20 59.60 20.41 -15.73
CA CYS A 20 59.42 21.65 -14.97
C CYS A 20 60.45 21.67 -13.84
N SER A 21 61.37 22.63 -13.94
CA SER A 21 62.52 22.82 -13.05
C SER A 21 62.10 23.19 -11.63
N CYS A 22 62.72 22.52 -10.65
CA CYS A 22 62.69 22.90 -9.24
C CYS A 22 63.32 24.30 -9.04
N VAL A 23 62.52 25.26 -8.58
CA VAL A 23 63.01 26.45 -7.89
C VAL A 23 62.50 26.40 -6.46
N SER A 24 63.45 26.26 -5.54
CA SER A 24 63.25 26.31 -4.10
C SER A 24 62.90 27.74 -3.65
N LEU A 25 61.66 27.97 -3.24
CA LEU A 25 61.32 29.08 -2.34
C LEU A 25 60.86 28.49 -1.01
N SER A 26 61.71 28.62 0.00
CA SER A 26 61.36 28.39 1.40
C SER A 26 60.50 29.55 1.89
N SER A 27 59.18 29.43 1.79
CA SER A 27 58.25 30.25 2.57
C SER A 27 57.78 29.43 3.77
N ARG A 28 58.12 29.91 4.98
CA ARG A 28 57.62 29.39 6.24
C ARG A 28 56.09 29.60 6.29
N CYS A 29 55.32 28.58 5.91
CA CYS A 29 53.92 28.48 6.33
C CYS A 29 53.90 28.07 7.81
N LYS A 30 53.72 29.08 8.67
CA LYS A 30 53.30 28.87 10.06
C LYS A 30 52.00 28.07 10.04
N GLY A 31 51.98 26.93 10.72
CA GLY A 31 50.78 26.15 10.94
C GLY A 31 49.73 26.98 11.66
N GLY A 32 48.64 27.29 10.96
CA GLY A 32 47.36 27.51 11.58
C GLY A 32 46.79 26.13 11.85
N ALA A 33 46.81 25.70 13.11
CA ALA A 33 45.96 24.60 13.56
C ALA A 33 44.53 25.08 13.38
N ASP A 34 43.86 24.60 12.32
CA ASP A 34 42.43 24.74 12.19
C ASP A 34 41.82 23.99 13.38
N GLY A 35 41.31 24.75 14.36
CA GLY A 35 40.89 24.26 15.67
C GLY A 35 39.59 23.47 15.64
N THR A 36 39.26 22.82 14.51
CA THR A 36 38.15 21.89 14.44
C THR A 36 38.53 20.63 15.21
N PRO A 37 37.80 20.29 16.30
CA PRO A 37 38.05 19.05 17.01
C PRO A 37 37.88 17.87 16.03
N PRO A 38 38.65 16.77 16.20
CA PRO A 38 38.46 15.58 15.38
C PRO A 38 36.98 15.14 15.44
N PRO A 39 36.41 14.67 14.32
CA PRO A 39 35.03 14.22 14.32
C PRO A 39 34.82 13.17 15.41
N GLU A 40 33.77 13.35 16.21
CA GLU A 40 33.40 12.38 17.24
C GLU A 40 33.27 10.97 16.63
N PRO A 41 33.70 9.92 17.34
CA PRO A 41 33.54 8.55 16.85
C PRO A 41 32.04 8.25 16.63
N PRO A 42 31.71 7.41 15.63
CA PRO A 42 30.32 7.04 15.39
C PRO A 42 29.72 6.36 16.63
N PRO A 43 28.42 6.57 16.88
CA PRO A 43 27.78 6.01 18.06
C PRO A 43 27.71 4.48 18.00
N THR A 44 27.84 3.82 19.14
CA THR A 44 27.64 2.37 19.28
C THR A 44 26.16 2.05 19.50
N LEU A 45 25.75 0.81 19.20
CA LEU A 45 24.39 0.37 19.50
C LEU A 45 24.10 0.35 21.00
N GLU A 46 25.09 0.06 21.85
CA GLU A 46 24.96 0.12 23.31
C GLU A 46 24.65 1.55 23.79
N GLN A 47 25.24 2.57 23.16
CA GLN A 47 24.91 3.97 23.45
C GLN A 47 23.47 4.31 23.09
N ILE A 48 22.93 3.72 22.00
CA ILE A 48 21.54 3.91 21.60
C ILE A 48 20.59 3.19 22.56
N GLU A 49 20.92 1.94 22.93
CA GLU A 49 20.14 1.15 23.89
C GLU A 49 20.04 1.84 25.26
N ALA A 50 21.12 2.46 25.72
CA ALA A 50 21.16 3.20 26.98
C ALA A 50 20.23 4.42 27.05
N VAL A 51 19.82 4.96 25.90
CA VAL A 51 18.98 6.17 25.81
C VAL A 51 17.60 5.89 25.23
N LEU A 52 17.13 4.64 25.21
CA LEU A 52 15.81 4.26 24.67
C LEU A 52 14.62 5.02 25.28
N GLY A 53 14.79 5.63 26.46
CA GLY A 53 13.79 6.50 27.10
C GLY A 53 13.71 7.92 26.53
N ASP A 54 14.65 8.33 25.65
CA ASP A 54 14.71 9.64 25.00
C ASP A 54 14.65 9.49 23.47
N PRO A 55 13.45 9.59 22.86
CA PRO A 55 13.25 9.40 21.44
C PRO A 55 14.11 10.29 20.55
N ASP A 56 14.27 11.56 20.91
CA ASP A 56 15.00 12.54 20.08
C ASP A 56 16.49 12.20 20.04
N THR A 57 17.07 11.83 21.19
CA THR A 57 18.45 11.38 21.26
C THR A 57 18.64 10.08 20.49
N VAL A 58 17.73 9.10 20.62
CA VAL A 58 17.79 7.85 19.84
C VAL A 58 17.79 8.14 18.34
N ILE A 59 16.88 8.98 17.85
CA ILE A 59 16.77 9.31 16.42
C ILE A 59 18.03 9.98 15.91
N SER A 60 18.60 10.89 16.70
CA SER A 60 19.86 11.57 16.41
C SER A 60 21.01 10.58 16.28
N LEU A 61 21.16 9.66 17.24
CA LEU A 61 22.21 8.64 17.22
C LEU A 61 22.03 7.65 16.07
N LEU A 62 20.80 7.18 15.80
CA LEU A 62 20.49 6.34 14.65
C LEU A 62 20.85 7.02 13.33
N GLY A 63 20.67 8.35 13.24
CA GLY A 63 21.06 9.14 12.07
C GLY A 63 22.57 9.27 11.86
N LYS A 64 23.38 9.05 12.91
CA LYS A 64 24.84 9.13 12.88
C LYS A 64 25.52 7.77 12.69
N LEU A 65 24.76 6.67 12.66
CA LEU A 65 25.32 5.34 12.42
C LEU A 65 26.08 5.29 11.08
N PRO A 66 27.23 4.59 11.02
CA PRO A 66 28.02 4.49 9.80
C PRO A 66 27.27 3.70 8.71
N ARG A 67 27.66 3.93 7.46
CA ARG A 67 27.23 3.06 6.35
C ARG A 67 27.94 1.71 6.45
N GLY A 68 27.26 0.63 6.06
CA GLY A 68 27.84 -0.71 6.06
C GLY A 68 27.93 -1.32 7.46
N LEU A 69 26.84 -1.25 8.23
CA LEU A 69 26.72 -1.92 9.53
C LEU A 69 26.90 -3.43 9.38
N GLU A 70 27.55 -4.04 10.37
CA GLU A 70 27.75 -5.49 10.41
C GLU A 70 26.40 -6.23 10.57
N PRO A 71 26.28 -7.48 10.07
CA PRO A 71 25.05 -8.25 10.19
C PRO A 71 24.54 -8.42 11.63
N VAL A 72 25.44 -8.44 12.61
CA VAL A 72 25.11 -8.51 14.05
C VAL A 72 24.44 -7.23 14.54
N ASP A 73 24.91 -6.07 14.09
CA ASP A 73 24.35 -4.78 14.46
C ASP A 73 22.97 -4.58 13.83
N LEU A 74 22.83 -4.97 12.57
CA LEU A 74 21.54 -4.98 11.88
C LEU A 74 20.54 -5.94 12.55
N ALA A 75 21.02 -7.05 13.13
CA ALA A 75 20.16 -7.96 13.90
C ALA A 75 19.62 -7.30 15.18
N LYS A 76 20.47 -6.56 15.90
CA LYS A 76 20.06 -5.78 17.08
C LYS A 76 19.05 -4.70 16.71
N LEU A 77 19.29 -3.95 15.61
CA LEU A 77 18.34 -2.92 15.15
C LEU A 77 16.97 -3.50 14.79
N ARG A 78 16.92 -4.69 14.16
CA ARG A 78 15.64 -5.39 13.92
C ARG A 78 14.95 -5.78 15.22
N GLU A 79 15.71 -6.21 16.22
CA GLU A 79 15.14 -6.56 17.53
C GLU A 79 14.59 -5.33 18.27
N MET A 80 15.31 -4.21 18.23
CA MET A 80 14.82 -2.94 18.74
C MET A 80 13.52 -2.51 18.03
N ASP A 81 13.44 -2.68 16.70
CA ASP A 81 12.21 -2.38 15.96
C ASP A 81 11.04 -3.29 16.35
N ARG A 82 11.29 -4.59 16.60
CA ARG A 82 10.26 -5.51 17.12
C ARG A 82 9.72 -5.03 18.47
N GLN A 83 10.58 -4.61 19.37
CA GLN A 83 10.18 -4.08 20.68
C GLN A 83 9.37 -2.79 20.55
N CYS A 84 9.74 -1.88 19.63
CA CYS A 84 8.92 -0.73 19.29
C CYS A 84 7.56 -1.15 18.69
N GLY A 85 7.54 -2.21 17.88
CA GLY A 85 6.37 -2.83 17.27
C GLY A 85 5.27 -3.25 18.24
N GLU A 86 5.63 -3.59 19.48
CA GLU A 86 4.67 -4.01 20.52
C GLU A 86 3.96 -2.83 21.21
N ARG A 87 4.44 -1.60 20.98
CA ARG A 87 3.86 -0.40 21.59
C ARG A 87 2.52 -0.06 20.94
N ARG A 88 1.61 0.51 21.73
CA ARG A 88 0.38 1.11 21.19
C ARG A 88 0.75 2.30 20.30
N ASN A 89 0.01 2.46 19.21
CA ASN A 89 0.18 3.56 18.25
C ASN A 89 1.60 3.64 17.64
N VAL A 90 2.22 2.48 17.38
CA VAL A 90 3.58 2.39 16.80
C VAL A 90 3.70 3.15 15.47
N GLU A 91 2.61 3.29 14.72
CA GLU A 91 2.56 4.08 13.50
C GLU A 91 2.92 5.56 13.74
N GLN A 92 2.80 6.06 14.98
CA GLN A 92 3.19 7.40 15.41
C GLN A 92 4.58 7.45 16.07
N ASP A 93 5.19 6.30 16.39
CA ASP A 93 6.49 6.22 17.07
C ASP A 93 7.63 6.67 16.13
N PRO A 94 8.30 7.81 16.43
CA PRO A 94 9.33 8.34 15.54
C PRO A 94 10.62 7.51 15.57
N VAL A 95 10.89 6.77 16.65
CA VAL A 95 12.02 5.83 16.74
C VAL A 95 11.76 4.63 15.83
N ALA A 96 10.56 4.05 15.88
CA ALA A 96 10.17 2.92 15.03
C ALA A 96 10.30 3.27 13.54
N ARG A 97 9.83 4.46 13.14
CA ARG A 97 9.99 4.94 11.76
C ARG A 97 11.46 5.09 11.39
N LYS A 98 12.28 5.68 12.28
CA LYS A 98 13.70 5.87 12.04
C LYS A 98 14.45 4.54 11.91
N LEU A 99 14.09 3.54 12.69
CA LEU A 99 14.66 2.18 12.60
C LEU A 99 14.38 1.56 11.22
N LEU A 100 13.13 1.62 10.73
CA LEU A 100 12.81 1.16 9.37
C LEU A 100 13.65 1.87 8.30
N THR A 101 13.86 3.20 8.42
CA THR A 101 14.72 3.95 7.51
C THR A 101 16.16 3.46 7.53
N VAL A 102 16.76 3.26 8.71
CA VAL A 102 18.14 2.75 8.83
C VAL A 102 18.26 1.34 8.25
N LEU A 103 17.30 0.47 8.56
CA LEU A 103 17.24 -0.91 8.06
C LEU A 103 17.09 -0.95 6.53
N ALA A 104 16.23 -0.12 5.94
CA ALA A 104 16.09 -0.03 4.48
C ALA A 104 17.36 0.51 3.81
N ALA A 105 17.91 1.60 4.34
CA ALA A 105 19.11 2.24 3.79
C ALA A 105 20.35 1.33 3.84
N SER A 106 20.40 0.37 4.79
CA SER A 106 21.48 -0.62 4.87
C SER A 106 21.62 -1.44 3.58
N GLY A 107 20.50 -1.70 2.88
CA GLY A 107 20.48 -2.59 1.71
C GLY A 107 20.70 -4.07 2.03
N ASP A 108 20.81 -4.45 3.30
CA ASP A 108 20.98 -5.84 3.72
C ASP A 108 19.73 -6.67 3.39
N VAL A 109 19.94 -7.86 2.84
CA VAL A 109 18.87 -8.76 2.40
C VAL A 109 17.96 -9.15 3.56
N ARG A 110 18.51 -9.36 4.77
CA ARG A 110 17.73 -9.72 5.95
C ARG A 110 16.96 -8.53 6.50
N SER A 111 17.57 -7.34 6.52
CA SER A 111 16.87 -6.09 6.90
C SER A 111 15.71 -5.76 5.97
N LEU A 112 15.91 -5.87 4.66
CA LEU A 112 14.83 -5.63 3.70
C LEU A 112 13.79 -6.75 3.71
N GLY A 113 14.18 -8.00 4.00
CA GLY A 113 13.25 -9.10 4.27
C GLY A 113 12.40 -8.84 5.52
N TYR A 114 13.00 -8.32 6.58
CA TYR A 114 12.29 -7.91 7.79
C TYR A 114 11.27 -6.79 7.53
N LEU A 115 11.59 -5.81 6.69
CA LEU A 115 10.60 -4.80 6.28
C LEU A 115 9.37 -5.43 5.62
N HIS A 116 9.56 -6.46 4.79
CA HIS A 116 8.42 -7.20 4.20
C HIS A 116 7.62 -7.93 5.28
N GLU A 117 8.27 -8.54 6.28
CA GLU A 117 7.58 -9.14 7.43
C GLU A 117 6.72 -8.10 8.17
N VAL A 118 7.26 -6.90 8.41
CA VAL A 118 6.52 -5.78 9.03
C VAL A 118 5.33 -5.36 8.18
N PHE A 119 5.48 -5.27 6.86
CA PHE A 119 4.40 -4.94 5.93
C PHE A 119 3.24 -5.95 5.99
N GLU A 120 3.54 -7.25 6.11
CA GLU A 120 2.52 -8.28 6.23
C GLU A 120 1.84 -8.28 7.60
N ALA A 121 2.64 -8.17 8.67
CA ALA A 121 2.18 -8.38 10.04
C ALA A 121 1.53 -7.16 10.70
N ALA A 122 1.90 -5.94 10.29
CA ALA A 122 1.49 -4.69 10.92
C ALA A 122 0.87 -3.72 9.89
N PRO A 123 -0.45 -3.82 9.60
CA PRO A 123 -1.13 -2.94 8.66
C PRO A 123 -0.88 -1.46 8.90
N GLU A 124 -0.87 -1.03 10.17
CA GLU A 124 -0.63 0.35 10.60
C GLU A 124 0.76 0.89 10.25
N ARG A 125 1.72 0.00 9.93
CA ARG A 125 3.10 0.36 9.55
C ARG A 125 3.36 0.26 8.05
N ARG A 126 2.38 -0.17 7.25
CA ARG A 126 2.56 -0.42 5.80
C ARG A 126 3.00 0.81 5.03
N ASP A 127 2.47 1.98 5.37
CA ASP A 127 2.82 3.25 4.70
C ASP A 127 4.31 3.57 4.90
N ALA A 128 4.80 3.43 6.13
CA ALA A 128 6.20 3.66 6.46
C ALA A 128 7.11 2.67 5.73
N VAL A 129 6.76 1.37 5.73
CA VAL A 129 7.52 0.36 4.99
C VAL A 129 7.51 0.63 3.49
N ALA A 130 6.34 0.89 2.90
CA ALA A 130 6.21 1.18 1.47
C ALA A 130 7.04 2.40 1.07
N HIS A 131 7.07 3.44 1.90
CA HIS A 131 7.88 4.62 1.66
C HIS A 131 9.38 4.29 1.64
N GLU A 132 9.86 3.55 2.64
CA GLU A 132 11.28 3.20 2.73
C GLU A 132 11.73 2.25 1.62
N ILE A 133 10.88 1.29 1.23
CA ILE A 133 11.15 0.41 0.07
C ILE A 133 11.13 1.22 -1.24
N ALA A 134 10.21 2.17 -1.39
CA ALA A 134 10.18 3.04 -2.57
C ALA A 134 11.44 3.92 -2.66
N LYS A 135 11.85 4.57 -1.56
CA LYS A 135 13.11 5.35 -1.49
C LYS A 135 14.33 4.49 -1.82
N PHE A 136 14.38 3.27 -1.30
CA PHE A 136 15.44 2.31 -1.61
C PHE A 136 15.50 2.02 -3.12
N ALA A 137 14.37 1.71 -3.75
CA ALA A 137 14.28 1.49 -5.20
C ALA A 137 14.71 2.72 -6.02
N LEU A 138 14.28 3.92 -5.62
CA LEU A 138 14.63 5.20 -6.26
C LEU A 138 16.13 5.52 -6.17
N SER A 139 16.81 5.03 -5.13
CA SER A 139 18.27 5.13 -4.99
C SER A 139 19.06 4.17 -5.91
N GLN A 140 18.39 3.58 -6.92
CA GLN A 140 18.93 2.63 -7.90
C GLN A 140 19.36 1.28 -7.31
N ARG A 141 18.76 0.87 -6.20
CA ARG A 141 18.92 -0.46 -5.61
C ARG A 141 17.58 -1.18 -5.67
N ARG A 142 17.43 -2.12 -6.60
CA ARG A 142 16.15 -2.82 -6.84
C ARG A 142 16.26 -4.28 -6.44
N ARG A 143 15.25 -4.80 -5.75
CA ARG A 143 15.05 -6.24 -5.58
C ARG A 143 13.73 -6.61 -6.23
N PRO A 144 13.68 -7.62 -7.11
CA PRO A 144 12.42 -8.10 -7.71
C PRO A 144 11.32 -8.38 -6.67
N ALA A 145 11.70 -8.84 -5.47
CA ALA A 145 10.78 -9.07 -4.36
C ALA A 145 10.00 -7.80 -3.94
N ASP A 146 10.62 -6.62 -4.01
CA ASP A 146 10.03 -5.35 -3.57
C ASP A 146 8.86 -4.91 -4.47
N TRP A 147 8.85 -5.31 -5.73
CA TRP A 147 7.83 -4.91 -6.70
C TRP A 147 6.42 -5.28 -6.22
N ARG A 148 6.23 -6.53 -5.76
CA ARG A 148 4.90 -7.00 -5.33
C ARG A 148 4.41 -6.26 -4.08
N LEU A 149 5.32 -5.91 -3.18
CA LEU A 149 4.99 -5.10 -2.00
C LEU A 149 4.51 -3.71 -2.43
N LEU A 150 5.25 -3.05 -3.33
CA LEU A 150 4.90 -1.71 -3.82
C LEU A 150 3.56 -1.70 -4.57
N VAL A 151 3.29 -2.70 -5.42
CA VAL A 151 1.97 -2.84 -6.09
C VAL A 151 0.85 -2.98 -5.07
N ARG A 152 1.06 -3.76 -4.01
CA ARG A 152 0.08 -3.94 -2.92
C ARG A 152 -0.07 -2.70 -2.04
N ALA A 153 0.89 -1.78 -2.06
CA ALA A 153 0.82 -0.53 -1.31
C ALA A 153 -0.05 0.54 -2.00
N VAL A 154 -0.10 0.54 -3.33
CA VAL A 154 -0.84 1.53 -4.15
C VAL A 154 -2.27 1.84 -3.65
N PRO A 155 -3.10 0.85 -3.22
CA PRO A 155 -4.48 1.12 -2.83
C PRO A 155 -4.63 2.07 -1.64
N PHE A 156 -3.66 2.11 -0.71
CA PHE A 156 -3.80 2.81 0.57
C PHE A 156 -2.77 3.92 0.82
N VAL A 157 -1.64 3.94 0.09
CA VAL A 157 -0.66 5.04 0.23
C VAL A 157 -1.22 6.36 -0.30
N GLU A 158 -0.82 7.47 0.33
CA GLU A 158 -1.28 8.82 -0.03
C GLU A 158 -0.12 9.84 -0.09
N GLY A 159 -0.40 11.00 -0.67
CA GLY A 159 0.53 12.15 -0.69
C GLY A 159 1.91 11.82 -1.28
N GLU A 160 2.96 12.24 -0.58
CA GLU A 160 4.35 11.98 -1.01
C GLU A 160 4.66 10.49 -1.13
N ILE A 161 4.15 9.65 -0.23
CA ILE A 161 4.39 8.21 -0.22
C ILE A 161 3.82 7.58 -1.50
N ALA A 162 2.58 7.92 -1.86
CA ALA A 162 1.96 7.44 -3.10
C ALA A 162 2.77 7.83 -4.34
N ARG A 163 3.24 9.07 -4.40
CA ARG A 163 4.07 9.57 -5.50
C ARG A 163 5.37 8.77 -5.61
N ASP A 164 6.06 8.55 -4.50
CA ASP A 164 7.33 7.81 -4.47
C ASP A 164 7.13 6.34 -4.83
N VAL A 165 6.05 5.70 -4.36
CA VAL A 165 5.69 4.33 -4.73
C VAL A 165 5.42 4.23 -6.24
N LEU A 166 4.63 5.14 -6.82
CA LEU A 166 4.36 5.15 -8.27
C LEU A 166 5.62 5.42 -9.09
N ARG A 167 6.53 6.28 -8.62
CA ARG A 167 7.85 6.49 -9.26
C ARG A 167 8.71 5.24 -9.20
N ALA A 168 8.77 4.59 -8.04
CA ALA A 168 9.54 3.37 -7.84
C ALA A 168 9.04 2.25 -8.77
N LEU A 169 7.72 2.08 -8.92
CA LEU A 169 7.13 1.06 -9.79
C LEU A 169 7.54 1.17 -11.26
N GLN A 170 7.88 2.36 -11.75
CA GLN A 170 8.38 2.58 -13.12
C GLN A 170 9.80 2.03 -13.34
N LEU A 171 10.54 1.75 -12.26
CA LEU A 171 11.93 1.30 -12.33
C LEU A 171 12.07 -0.23 -12.41
N PHE A 172 10.98 -0.96 -12.25
CA PHE A 172 10.94 -2.43 -12.31
C PHE A 172 10.65 -2.91 -13.73
N ASN A 173 11.06 -4.14 -14.05
CA ASN A 173 10.74 -4.74 -15.35
C ASN A 173 9.37 -5.42 -15.33
N GLU A 174 8.92 -5.80 -14.14
CA GLU A 174 7.64 -6.43 -13.85
C GLU A 174 6.48 -5.47 -14.12
N ARG A 175 5.44 -5.98 -14.78
CA ARG A 175 4.26 -5.20 -15.19
C ARG A 175 3.01 -5.66 -14.48
N GLY A 176 2.17 -4.70 -14.07
CA GLY A 176 0.87 -4.97 -13.46
C GLY A 176 -0.18 -5.25 -14.54
N THR A 177 -0.28 -6.50 -14.99
CA THR A 177 -1.19 -6.92 -16.07
C THR A 177 -2.63 -7.14 -15.61
N LYS A 178 -2.87 -7.27 -14.30
CA LYS A 178 -4.22 -7.43 -13.76
C LYS A 178 -4.99 -6.10 -13.84
N PRO A 179 -6.22 -6.09 -14.39
CA PRO A 179 -7.07 -4.89 -14.45
C PRO A 179 -7.29 -4.24 -13.08
N GLN A 180 -7.44 -5.04 -12.02
CA GLN A 180 -7.61 -4.52 -10.66
C GLN A 180 -6.41 -3.67 -10.23
N TRP A 181 -5.18 -4.05 -10.56
CA TRP A 181 -3.99 -3.25 -10.24
C TRP A 181 -3.92 -1.96 -11.05
N GLN A 182 -4.30 -2.00 -12.33
CA GLN A 182 -4.37 -0.81 -13.17
C GLN A 182 -5.42 0.18 -12.64
N ARG A 183 -6.57 -0.33 -12.20
CA ARG A 183 -7.61 0.46 -11.52
C ARG A 183 -7.07 1.14 -10.26
N GLN A 184 -6.31 0.42 -9.43
CA GLN A 184 -5.73 1.00 -8.21
C GLN A 184 -4.70 2.09 -8.52
N VAL A 185 -3.92 1.95 -9.59
CA VAL A 185 -3.03 3.03 -10.06
C VAL A 185 -3.82 4.26 -10.52
N LEU A 186 -4.92 4.08 -11.24
CA LEU A 186 -5.82 5.17 -11.62
C LEU A 186 -6.39 5.89 -10.39
N LEU A 187 -6.90 5.14 -9.41
CA LEU A 187 -7.41 5.70 -8.15
C LEU A 187 -6.33 6.46 -7.39
N ALA A 188 -5.11 5.93 -7.29
CA ALA A 188 -3.98 6.63 -6.68
C ALA A 188 -3.66 7.95 -7.41
N GLY A 189 -3.70 7.95 -8.75
CA GLY A 189 -3.55 9.16 -9.55
C GLY A 189 -4.61 10.22 -9.24
N LEU A 190 -5.89 9.82 -9.13
CA LEU A 190 -6.98 10.72 -8.78
C LEU A 190 -6.83 11.33 -7.37
N ARG A 191 -6.34 10.55 -6.40
CA ARG A 191 -6.05 11.06 -5.05
C ARG A 191 -4.90 12.06 -5.05
N LEU A 192 -3.86 11.81 -5.85
CA LEU A 192 -2.69 12.69 -5.97
C LEU A 192 -3.02 14.04 -6.63
N LYS A 193 -3.95 14.03 -7.61
CA LYS A 193 -4.31 15.19 -8.44
C LYS A 193 -3.12 15.75 -9.23
N ALA A 194 -3.40 16.68 -10.15
CA ALA A 194 -2.35 17.35 -10.90
C ALA A 194 -1.43 18.18 -9.96
N PRO A 195 -0.11 18.18 -10.20
CA PRO A 195 0.61 17.55 -11.32
C PRO A 195 1.12 16.13 -11.06
N ASP A 196 0.87 15.56 -9.89
CA ASP A 196 1.45 14.29 -9.44
C ASP A 196 0.71 13.05 -9.95
N ASP A 197 -0.54 13.21 -10.36
CA ASP A 197 -1.33 12.22 -11.11
C ASP A 197 -0.61 11.65 -12.34
N ARG A 198 0.31 12.44 -12.94
CA ARG A 198 1.17 12.01 -14.06
C ARG A 198 2.05 10.81 -13.72
N GLU A 199 2.35 10.54 -12.45
CA GLU A 199 3.06 9.32 -12.05
C GLU A 199 2.21 8.07 -12.32
N ALA A 200 0.90 8.13 -12.08
CA ALA A 200 -0.01 7.03 -12.38
C ALA A 200 -0.07 6.77 -13.88
N VAL A 201 -0.17 7.83 -14.70
CA VAL A 201 -0.11 7.73 -16.17
C VAL A 201 1.19 7.06 -16.64
N ARG A 202 2.34 7.42 -16.06
CA ARG A 202 3.63 6.79 -16.40
C ARG A 202 3.66 5.30 -16.04
N VAL A 203 3.14 4.93 -14.88
CA VAL A 203 3.01 3.51 -14.49
C VAL A 203 2.10 2.75 -15.47
N LEU A 204 0.96 3.33 -15.86
CA LEU A 204 0.02 2.69 -16.79
C LEU A 204 0.62 2.51 -18.19
N ARG A 205 1.31 3.51 -18.73
CA ARG A 205 2.08 3.40 -19.98
C ARG A 205 3.11 2.28 -19.90
N HIS A 206 3.85 2.22 -18.79
CA HIS A 206 4.87 1.19 -18.58
C HIS A 206 4.26 -0.22 -18.48
N TRP A 207 3.17 -0.40 -17.73
CA TRP A 207 2.53 -1.70 -17.53
C TRP A 207 1.79 -2.22 -18.77
N THR A 208 1.12 -1.33 -19.50
CA THR A 208 0.30 -1.71 -20.66
C THR A 208 1.07 -1.66 -21.98
N GLY A 209 2.14 -0.86 -22.05
CA GLY A 209 2.84 -0.54 -23.29
C GLY A 209 2.05 0.36 -24.25
N LYS A 210 0.92 0.94 -23.81
CA LYS A 210 0.04 1.80 -24.60
C LYS A 210 0.31 3.28 -24.33
N THR A 211 -0.06 4.14 -25.28
CA THR A 211 0.00 5.61 -25.19
C THR A 211 -1.39 6.22 -25.42
N ILE A 212 -2.35 5.89 -24.54
CA ILE A 212 -3.75 6.33 -24.65
C ILE A 212 -3.90 7.86 -24.65
N ASP A 213 -3.01 8.54 -23.94
CA ASP A 213 -3.02 10.00 -23.77
C ASP A 213 -2.11 10.74 -24.77
N GLU A 214 -1.75 10.11 -25.90
CA GLU A 214 -1.02 10.78 -26.97
C GLU A 214 -1.87 11.89 -27.62
N GLY A 215 -1.35 13.12 -27.66
CA GLY A 215 -2.07 14.29 -28.16
C GLY A 215 -3.13 14.85 -27.21
N VAL A 216 -3.30 14.26 -26.02
CA VAL A 216 -4.19 14.76 -24.95
C VAL A 216 -3.42 15.78 -24.10
N ALA A 217 -4.10 16.82 -23.61
CA ALA A 217 -3.49 17.78 -22.70
C ALA A 217 -3.03 17.06 -21.41
N PRO A 218 -1.87 17.43 -20.82
CA PRO A 218 -1.33 16.73 -19.64
C PRO A 218 -2.29 16.63 -18.45
N GLU A 219 -3.17 17.61 -18.28
CA GLU A 219 -4.24 17.67 -17.26
C GLU A 219 -5.39 16.68 -17.52
N ASP A 220 -5.62 16.32 -18.77
CA ASP A 220 -6.69 15.39 -19.18
C ASP A 220 -6.17 13.96 -19.39
N ALA A 221 -4.85 13.76 -19.31
CA ALA A 221 -4.21 12.47 -19.55
C ALA A 221 -4.80 11.36 -18.67
N LEU A 222 -4.94 11.58 -17.35
CA LEU A 222 -5.49 10.57 -16.45
C LEU A 222 -6.95 10.24 -16.81
N ALA A 223 -7.75 11.24 -17.20
CA ALA A 223 -9.14 11.05 -17.61
C ALA A 223 -9.24 10.18 -18.86
N ALA A 224 -8.36 10.38 -19.85
CA ALA A 224 -8.29 9.50 -21.02
C ALA A 224 -8.00 8.04 -20.64
N TRP A 225 -7.12 7.82 -19.66
CA TRP A 225 -6.86 6.47 -19.13
C TRP A 225 -8.04 5.90 -18.32
N GLN A 226 -8.84 6.73 -17.64
CA GLN A 226 -10.08 6.27 -16.99
C GLN A 226 -11.11 5.80 -18.02
N THR A 227 -11.30 6.54 -19.11
CA THR A 227 -12.20 6.15 -20.21
C THR A 227 -11.76 4.84 -20.85
N TRP A 228 -10.47 4.72 -21.21
CA TRP A 228 -9.92 3.48 -21.75
C TRP A 228 -10.15 2.28 -20.81
N PHE A 229 -9.98 2.47 -19.50
CA PHE A 229 -10.20 1.40 -18.54
C PHE A 229 -11.65 0.93 -18.49
N ASP A 230 -12.62 1.85 -18.47
CA ASP A 230 -14.05 1.51 -18.44
C ASP A 230 -14.50 0.80 -19.73
N ASP A 231 -13.95 1.20 -20.88
CA ASP A 231 -14.21 0.57 -22.18
C ASP A 231 -13.63 -0.85 -22.29
N GLU A 232 -12.39 -1.07 -21.82
CA GLU A 232 -11.73 -2.38 -21.88
C GLU A 232 -12.21 -3.35 -20.80
N HIS A 233 -12.73 -2.83 -19.69
CA HIS A 233 -13.12 -3.63 -18.53
C HIS A 233 -14.56 -3.31 -18.09
N PRO A 234 -15.56 -3.55 -18.94
CA PRO A 234 -16.95 -3.20 -18.67
C PRO A 234 -17.59 -4.02 -17.55
N ASP A 235 -16.91 -5.06 -17.05
CA ASP A 235 -17.38 -5.88 -15.94
C ASP A 235 -16.84 -5.40 -14.58
N LEU A 236 -15.91 -4.44 -14.57
CA LEU A 236 -15.32 -3.89 -13.36
C LEU A 236 -15.93 -2.52 -12.99
N PRO A 237 -15.89 -2.14 -11.70
CA PRO A 237 -16.27 -0.80 -11.29
C PRO A 237 -15.38 0.23 -11.98
N PRO A 238 -15.93 1.39 -12.41
CA PRO A 238 -15.12 2.43 -13.01
C PRO A 238 -14.07 2.94 -12.00
N PRO A 239 -12.93 3.44 -12.47
CA PRO A 239 -11.87 4.00 -11.64
C PRO A 239 -12.26 5.41 -11.17
N THR A 240 -13.26 5.49 -10.29
CA THR A 240 -13.73 6.76 -9.70
C THR A 240 -13.53 6.73 -8.19
N LEU A 241 -13.10 7.86 -7.63
CA LEU A 241 -12.97 7.98 -6.18
C LEU A 241 -14.33 7.79 -5.50
N PRO A 242 -14.38 7.17 -4.33
CA PRO A 242 -15.60 7.12 -3.54
C PRO A 242 -16.10 8.53 -3.22
N VAL A 243 -17.41 8.72 -3.31
CA VAL A 243 -18.09 9.96 -2.97
C VAL A 243 -19.14 9.64 -1.93
N ASP A 244 -19.08 10.32 -0.79
CA ASP A 244 -20.11 10.21 0.23
C ASP A 244 -21.49 10.56 -0.36
N SER A 245 -22.49 9.73 -0.08
CA SER A 245 -23.86 10.04 -0.49
C SER A 245 -24.31 11.37 0.14
N ALA A 246 -24.98 12.22 -0.65
CA ALA A 246 -25.46 13.51 -0.19
C ALA A 246 -26.38 13.37 1.03
N ASP A 247 -27.28 12.38 0.99
CA ASP A 247 -28.29 12.10 2.01
C ASP A 247 -27.76 11.27 3.20
N SER A 248 -26.51 10.78 3.12
CA SER A 248 -25.87 10.03 4.20
C SER A 248 -25.72 10.89 5.46
N ARG A 249 -26.17 10.38 6.61
CA ARG A 249 -25.93 10.99 7.93
C ARG A 249 -24.44 11.08 8.22
N TYR A 250 -23.70 10.06 7.80
CA TYR A 250 -22.29 9.95 8.08
C TYR A 250 -21.46 10.27 6.83
N LYS A 251 -20.51 11.20 6.99
CA LYS A 251 -19.47 11.44 5.99
C LYS A 251 -18.22 10.67 6.39
N SER A 252 -17.55 10.05 5.41
CA SER A 252 -16.36 9.22 5.60
C SER A 252 -15.27 9.93 6.42
N ALA A 253 -14.97 11.19 6.09
CA ALA A 253 -13.96 11.99 6.78
C ALA A 253 -14.32 12.27 8.26
N ASP A 254 -15.59 12.55 8.55
CA ASP A 254 -16.06 12.83 9.91
C ASP A 254 -16.02 11.57 10.78
N LEU A 255 -16.43 10.43 10.22
CA LEU A 255 -16.33 9.14 10.90
C LEU A 255 -14.87 8.74 11.15
N LEU A 256 -13.98 8.92 10.16
CA LEU A 256 -12.57 8.63 10.34
C LEU A 256 -11.98 9.48 11.47
N LYS A 257 -12.34 10.75 11.54
CA LYS A 257 -11.93 11.64 12.64
C LYS A 257 -12.44 11.15 13.99
N LEU A 258 -13.73 10.83 14.10
CA LEU A 258 -14.36 10.30 15.31
C LEU A 258 -13.67 9.02 15.79
N LEU A 259 -13.46 8.07 14.87
CA LEU A 259 -12.82 6.79 15.17
C LEU A 259 -11.37 7.01 15.59
N SER A 260 -10.62 7.86 14.90
CA SER A 260 -9.21 8.12 15.23
C SER A 260 -9.04 8.80 16.60
N SER A 261 -10.02 9.60 17.05
CA SER A 261 -9.94 10.34 18.32
C SER A 261 -10.57 9.65 19.52
N SER A 262 -11.46 8.68 19.31
CA SER A 262 -12.37 8.22 20.38
C SER A 262 -12.70 6.74 20.32
N LEU A 263 -11.97 5.93 19.54
CA LEU A 263 -12.17 4.48 19.48
C LEU A 263 -12.03 3.79 20.84
N ASP A 264 -11.19 4.31 21.73
CA ASP A 264 -10.98 3.79 23.09
C ASP A 264 -12.22 3.89 24.00
N VAL A 265 -13.17 4.76 23.65
CA VAL A 265 -14.46 4.91 24.36
C VAL A 265 -15.46 3.80 23.97
N GLY A 266 -15.28 3.17 22.81
CA GLY A 266 -16.17 2.13 22.31
C GLY A 266 -16.05 0.82 23.10
N ASP A 267 -17.18 0.16 23.34
CA ASP A 267 -17.28 -1.10 24.07
C ASP A 267 -17.49 -2.29 23.12
N PRO A 268 -16.55 -3.24 23.05
CA PRO A 268 -16.67 -4.38 22.14
C PRO A 268 -17.83 -5.31 22.48
N LEU A 269 -18.28 -5.39 23.74
CA LEU A 269 -19.43 -6.23 24.11
C LEU A 269 -20.74 -5.64 23.59
N ARG A 270 -20.89 -4.31 23.61
CA ARG A 270 -22.00 -3.63 22.95
C ARG A 270 -21.86 -3.71 21.43
N GLY A 271 -20.64 -3.55 20.92
CA GLY A 271 -20.32 -3.65 19.49
C GLY A 271 -20.73 -4.98 18.88
N ALA A 272 -20.63 -6.07 19.62
CA ALA A 272 -21.08 -7.39 19.20
C ALA A 272 -22.60 -7.47 18.93
N LYS A 273 -23.42 -6.66 19.59
CA LYS A 273 -24.86 -6.49 19.31
C LYS A 273 -25.10 -5.51 18.17
N VAL A 274 -24.26 -4.48 18.08
CA VAL A 274 -24.30 -3.51 16.96
C VAL A 274 -24.00 -4.20 15.63
N ALA A 275 -23.05 -5.14 15.59
CA ALA A 275 -22.75 -5.93 14.39
C ALA A 275 -23.94 -6.77 13.90
N GLU A 276 -24.78 -7.26 14.81
CA GLU A 276 -26.06 -7.91 14.47
C GLU A 276 -27.10 -6.91 13.96
N LYS A 277 -27.23 -5.77 14.65
CA LYS A 277 -28.13 -4.67 14.27
C LYS A 277 -27.82 -4.15 12.86
N ALA A 278 -26.53 -3.98 12.55
CA ALA A 278 -26.02 -3.57 11.25
C ALA A 278 -25.99 -4.73 10.23
N THR A 279 -26.50 -5.91 10.59
CA THR A 279 -26.61 -7.11 9.73
C THR A 279 -25.31 -7.70 9.22
N CYS A 280 -24.16 -7.29 9.76
CA CYS A 280 -22.84 -7.79 9.35
C CYS A 280 -22.76 -9.32 9.45
N LEU A 281 -23.32 -9.89 10.53
CA LEU A 281 -23.27 -11.34 10.79
C LEU A 281 -24.20 -12.18 9.91
N LYS A 282 -25.07 -11.57 9.09
CA LYS A 282 -25.85 -12.31 8.09
C LYS A 282 -24.99 -12.87 6.97
N CYS A 283 -23.85 -12.24 6.71
CA CYS A 283 -22.96 -12.60 5.61
C CYS A 283 -21.57 -12.99 6.11
N HIS A 284 -21.09 -12.37 7.19
CA HIS A 284 -19.73 -12.54 7.68
C HIS A 284 -19.67 -13.35 8.97
N ARG A 285 -18.60 -14.12 9.11
CA ARG A 285 -18.27 -14.83 10.34
C ARG A 285 -17.39 -13.96 11.23
N TYR A 286 -17.70 -13.94 12.52
CA TYR A 286 -16.82 -13.42 13.57
C TYR A 286 -16.75 -14.45 14.69
N GLY A 287 -15.58 -15.04 14.91
CA GLY A 287 -15.38 -16.18 15.80
C GLY A 287 -16.28 -17.35 15.37
N ALA A 288 -17.13 -17.81 16.30
CA ALA A 288 -18.11 -18.86 16.04
C ALA A 288 -19.49 -18.35 15.58
N ARG A 289 -19.67 -17.03 15.38
CA ARG A 289 -20.97 -16.42 15.07
C ARG A 289 -21.04 -15.97 13.61
N GLY A 290 -22.25 -15.96 13.06
CA GLY A 290 -22.54 -15.50 11.70
C GLY A 290 -22.37 -16.57 10.63
N GLU A 291 -22.40 -16.14 9.37
CA GLU A 291 -22.35 -17.00 8.18
C GLU A 291 -20.99 -16.89 7.46
N ALA A 292 -20.61 -17.92 6.69
CA ALA A 292 -19.33 -17.98 5.98
C ALA A 292 -19.47 -17.72 4.46
N MET A 293 -20.35 -16.78 4.08
CA MET A 293 -20.61 -16.44 2.68
C MET A 293 -19.81 -15.23 2.21
N GLY A 294 -19.56 -14.27 3.10
CA GLY A 294 -18.58 -13.20 2.93
C GLY A 294 -17.24 -13.54 3.59
N PRO A 295 -16.21 -12.69 3.42
CA PRO A 295 -14.93 -12.83 4.10
C PRO A 295 -15.09 -12.95 5.62
N ASP A 296 -14.30 -13.81 6.25
CA ASP A 296 -14.24 -13.89 7.71
C ASP A 296 -13.70 -12.58 8.31
N ILE A 297 -14.45 -11.98 9.25
CA ILE A 297 -14.11 -10.69 9.86
C ILE A 297 -13.52 -10.80 11.28
N THR A 298 -13.24 -12.00 11.79
CA THR A 298 -12.74 -12.24 13.17
C THR A 298 -11.45 -11.50 13.50
N ASN A 299 -10.56 -11.36 12.51
CA ASN A 299 -9.24 -10.73 12.69
C ASN A 299 -8.99 -9.64 11.64
N VAL A 300 -9.99 -8.81 11.36
CA VAL A 300 -9.85 -7.74 10.34
C VAL A 300 -8.74 -6.75 10.66
N ARG A 301 -8.42 -6.51 11.94
CA ARG A 301 -7.29 -5.64 12.34
C ARG A 301 -5.93 -6.11 11.80
N GLN A 302 -5.76 -7.41 11.57
CA GLN A 302 -4.52 -7.94 10.98
C GLN A 302 -4.45 -7.70 9.47
N ARG A 303 -5.58 -7.38 8.83
CA ARG A 303 -5.70 -7.22 7.38
C ARG A 303 -5.77 -5.76 6.95
N PHE A 304 -6.44 -4.92 7.73
CA PHE A 304 -6.77 -3.54 7.37
C PHE A 304 -6.33 -2.55 8.45
N GLN A 305 -5.86 -1.39 8.00
CA GLN A 305 -5.80 -0.17 8.81
C GLN A 305 -7.22 0.33 9.11
N LEU A 306 -7.37 1.17 10.14
CA LEU A 306 -8.67 1.74 10.54
C LEU A 306 -9.39 2.43 9.37
N LYS A 307 -8.66 3.26 8.61
CA LYS A 307 -9.18 3.96 7.44
C LYS A 307 -9.63 3.00 6.35
N GLU A 308 -8.79 2.01 6.01
CA GLU A 308 -9.13 1.00 5.00
C GLU A 308 -10.40 0.24 5.39
N LEU A 309 -10.52 -0.19 6.65
CA LEU A 309 -11.71 -0.88 7.15
C LEU A 309 -12.97 -0.01 7.04
N LEU A 310 -12.86 1.29 7.37
CA LEU A 310 -13.97 2.23 7.24
C LEU A 310 -14.39 2.39 5.78
N GLU A 311 -13.44 2.53 4.86
CA GLU A 311 -13.71 2.66 3.43
C GLU A 311 -14.39 1.42 2.85
N GLU A 312 -13.95 0.21 3.23
CA GLU A 312 -14.60 -1.05 2.83
C GLU A 312 -16.06 -1.14 3.33
N ILE A 313 -16.37 -0.52 4.47
CA ILE A 313 -17.74 -0.52 5.04
C ILE A 313 -18.63 0.53 4.38
N ILE A 314 -18.11 1.74 4.14
CA ILE A 314 -18.90 2.85 3.59
C ILE A 314 -19.05 2.70 2.07
N PHE A 315 -18.02 2.18 1.39
CA PHE A 315 -17.97 2.07 -0.06
C PHE A 315 -17.68 0.63 -0.52
N PRO A 316 -18.54 -0.34 -0.19
CA PRO A 316 -18.28 -1.77 -0.42
C PRO A 316 -18.07 -2.14 -1.89
N SER A 317 -18.53 -1.30 -2.83
CA SER A 317 -18.33 -1.52 -4.28
C SER A 317 -16.98 -0.98 -4.81
N GLN A 318 -16.16 -0.34 -3.98
CA GLN A 318 -14.86 0.18 -4.40
C GLN A 318 -13.78 -0.89 -4.55
N ASN A 319 -13.89 -1.99 -3.81
CA ASN A 319 -12.93 -3.08 -3.86
C ASN A 319 -13.66 -4.43 -3.97
N LEU A 320 -13.91 -4.86 -5.21
CA LEU A 320 -14.54 -6.15 -5.46
C LEU A 320 -13.48 -7.25 -5.48
N SER A 321 -13.56 -8.17 -4.51
CA SER A 321 -12.73 -9.36 -4.49
C SER A 321 -13.20 -10.38 -5.54
N ASP A 322 -12.27 -10.91 -6.33
CA ASP A 322 -12.53 -12.00 -7.29
C ASP A 322 -13.13 -13.24 -6.58
N GLN A 323 -12.82 -13.44 -5.29
CA GLN A 323 -13.33 -14.58 -4.51
C GLN A 323 -14.80 -14.44 -4.10
N TYR A 324 -15.29 -13.20 -3.98
CA TYR A 324 -16.63 -12.87 -3.51
C TYR A 324 -17.40 -12.03 -4.53
N THR A 325 -17.12 -12.27 -5.82
CA THR A 325 -17.74 -11.53 -6.91
C THR A 325 -19.25 -11.72 -6.89
N THR A 326 -19.97 -10.60 -6.83
CA THR A 326 -21.42 -10.57 -7.02
C THR A 326 -21.73 -10.94 -8.46
N VAL A 327 -22.69 -11.86 -8.65
CA VAL A 327 -23.23 -12.17 -9.97
C VAL A 327 -24.67 -11.69 -10.08
N ILE A 328 -25.06 -11.30 -11.28
CA ILE A 328 -26.46 -11.10 -11.66
C ILE A 328 -26.85 -12.29 -12.53
N ILE A 329 -27.95 -12.95 -12.19
CA ILE A 329 -28.49 -14.11 -12.91
C ILE A 329 -29.89 -13.81 -13.36
N ARG A 330 -30.13 -13.98 -14.65
CA ARG A 330 -31.46 -13.92 -15.25
C ARG A 330 -31.89 -15.33 -15.64
N THR A 331 -33.04 -15.76 -15.15
CA THR A 331 -33.62 -17.06 -15.46
C THR A 331 -34.59 -16.95 -16.64
N ARG A 332 -34.83 -18.07 -17.32
CA ARG A 332 -35.72 -18.17 -18.48
C ARG A 332 -37.18 -17.87 -18.17
N ASP A 333 -37.59 -17.94 -16.90
CA ASP A 333 -38.92 -17.52 -16.42
C ASP A 333 -38.98 -16.02 -16.08
N GLY A 334 -37.93 -15.26 -16.40
CA GLY A 334 -37.87 -13.80 -16.29
C GLY A 334 -37.48 -13.27 -14.90
N LYS A 335 -37.06 -14.13 -13.96
CA LYS A 335 -36.59 -13.68 -12.65
C LYS A 335 -35.13 -13.25 -12.70
N THR A 336 -34.79 -12.27 -11.88
CA THR A 336 -33.42 -11.79 -11.71
C THR A 336 -32.98 -11.97 -10.27
N TYR A 337 -31.84 -12.61 -10.09
CA TYR A 337 -31.17 -12.81 -8.80
C TYR A 337 -29.84 -12.06 -8.81
N SER A 338 -29.46 -11.51 -7.66
CA SER A 338 -28.18 -10.84 -7.48
C SER A 338 -27.58 -11.20 -6.13
N GLY A 339 -26.30 -11.58 -6.12
CA GLY A 339 -25.62 -11.96 -4.89
C GLY A 339 -24.31 -12.72 -5.10
N VAL A 340 -23.71 -13.19 -4.01
CA VAL A 340 -22.50 -14.01 -4.05
C VAL A 340 -22.88 -15.46 -4.29
N THR A 341 -22.23 -16.12 -5.24
CA THR A 341 -22.46 -17.55 -5.51
C THR A 341 -21.74 -18.43 -4.52
N ALA A 342 -22.43 -19.45 -4.00
CA ALA A 342 -21.82 -20.68 -3.52
C ALA A 342 -22.23 -21.81 -4.47
N ALA A 343 -21.24 -22.55 -4.99
CA ALA A 343 -21.54 -23.72 -5.81
C ALA A 343 -22.02 -24.88 -4.92
N ASP A 344 -23.16 -25.47 -5.26
CA ASP A 344 -23.69 -26.68 -4.60
C ASP A 344 -24.27 -27.66 -5.61
N GLY A 345 -23.39 -28.50 -6.19
CA GLY A 345 -23.78 -29.56 -7.12
C GLY A 345 -24.44 -29.04 -8.40
N ASP A 346 -25.62 -29.58 -8.71
CA ASP A 346 -26.42 -29.25 -9.90
C ASP A 346 -27.11 -27.89 -9.80
N ASP A 347 -27.31 -27.38 -8.58
CA ASP A 347 -27.92 -26.08 -8.34
C ASP A 347 -26.87 -25.01 -8.11
N LEU A 348 -27.28 -23.77 -8.35
CA LEU A 348 -26.52 -22.60 -7.96
C LEU A 348 -27.19 -21.95 -6.76
N VAL A 349 -26.45 -21.78 -5.67
CA VAL A 349 -26.93 -21.05 -4.50
C VAL A 349 -26.38 -19.62 -4.57
N ILE A 350 -27.26 -18.65 -4.46
CA ILE A 350 -26.92 -17.22 -4.38
C ILE A 350 -27.28 -16.71 -3.00
N LEU A 351 -26.32 -16.09 -2.30
CA LEU A 351 -26.63 -15.24 -1.14
C LEU A 351 -26.91 -13.82 -1.60
N GLN A 352 -28.14 -13.38 -1.39
CA GLN A 352 -28.58 -12.04 -1.72
C GLN A 352 -28.20 -11.05 -0.61
N ALA A 353 -28.19 -9.75 -0.94
CA ALA A 353 -27.81 -8.68 -0.02
C ALA A 353 -28.68 -8.60 1.26
N ASN A 354 -29.88 -9.16 1.25
CA ASN A 354 -30.76 -9.23 2.43
C ASN A 354 -30.41 -10.38 3.40
N GLY A 355 -29.47 -11.25 3.02
CA GLY A 355 -29.05 -12.46 3.74
C GLY A 355 -29.81 -13.73 3.34
N GLU A 356 -30.73 -13.67 2.37
CA GLU A 356 -31.48 -14.84 1.90
C GLU A 356 -30.67 -15.65 0.88
N LYS A 357 -30.81 -16.97 0.95
CA LYS A 357 -30.20 -17.91 0.00
C LYS A 357 -31.24 -18.33 -1.04
N ALA A 358 -31.00 -17.98 -2.30
CA ALA A 358 -31.80 -18.45 -3.43
C ALA A 358 -31.11 -19.66 -4.07
N ARG A 359 -31.87 -20.75 -4.29
CA ARG A 359 -31.39 -21.94 -5.00
C ARG A 359 -31.99 -21.95 -6.41
N ILE A 360 -31.13 -22.00 -7.41
CA ILE A 360 -31.50 -21.86 -8.82
C ILE A 360 -30.99 -23.08 -9.58
N ASP A 361 -31.88 -23.79 -10.27
CA ASP A 361 -31.48 -24.87 -11.19
C ASP A 361 -30.71 -24.23 -12.36
N ARG A 362 -29.45 -24.67 -12.56
CA ARG A 362 -28.57 -24.14 -13.60
C ARG A 362 -29.16 -24.23 -15.00
N ARG A 363 -30.06 -25.19 -15.26
CA ARG A 363 -30.73 -25.37 -16.57
C ARG A 363 -31.73 -24.25 -16.86
N THR A 364 -32.20 -23.57 -15.82
CA THR A 364 -33.15 -22.44 -15.93
C THR A 364 -32.45 -21.11 -16.13
N ILE A 365 -31.13 -21.05 -16.01
CA ILE A 365 -30.34 -19.84 -16.24
C ILE A 365 -30.33 -19.53 -17.73
N GLU A 366 -30.71 -18.30 -18.07
CA GLU A 366 -30.61 -17.74 -19.41
C GLU A 366 -29.29 -16.97 -19.55
N GLU A 367 -28.94 -16.19 -18.53
CA GLU A 367 -27.80 -15.30 -18.53
C GLU A 367 -27.23 -15.16 -17.12
N ALA A 368 -25.90 -15.14 -17.00
CA ALA A 368 -25.22 -14.87 -15.74
C ALA A 368 -23.94 -14.06 -16.03
N GLY A 369 -23.73 -12.99 -15.27
CA GLY A 369 -22.58 -12.11 -15.43
C GLY A 369 -22.16 -11.45 -14.12
N PRO A 370 -20.91 -10.94 -14.04
CA PRO A 370 -20.44 -10.21 -12.87
C PRO A 370 -21.21 -8.89 -12.69
N SER A 371 -21.33 -8.45 -11.45
CA SER A 371 -21.87 -7.13 -11.11
C SER A 371 -20.74 -6.17 -10.76
N ARG A 372 -20.87 -4.91 -11.23
CA ARG A 372 -20.05 -3.79 -10.76
C ARG A 372 -20.39 -3.34 -9.32
N LYS A 373 -21.40 -3.95 -8.69
CA LYS A 373 -21.83 -3.64 -7.31
C LYS A 373 -21.53 -4.80 -6.36
N SER A 374 -21.09 -4.44 -5.16
CA SER A 374 -20.92 -5.42 -4.09
C SER A 374 -22.26 -5.96 -3.60
N SER A 375 -22.25 -7.20 -3.12
CA SER A 375 -23.40 -7.79 -2.42
C SER A 375 -23.49 -7.30 -0.98
N MET A 376 -22.40 -6.72 -0.45
CA MET A 376 -22.44 -6.01 0.82
C MET A 376 -23.25 -4.72 0.65
N PRO A 377 -24.32 -4.51 1.43
CA PRO A 377 -25.18 -3.34 1.27
C PRO A 377 -24.43 -2.03 1.57
N ASP A 378 -24.79 -0.96 0.86
CA ASP A 378 -24.40 0.40 1.24
C ASP A 378 -25.20 0.86 2.48
N GLY A 379 -24.70 1.87 3.20
CA GLY A 379 -25.45 2.52 4.27
C GLY A 379 -25.61 1.70 5.56
N LEU A 380 -24.78 0.68 5.79
CA LEU A 380 -24.82 -0.17 6.99
C LEU A 380 -24.65 0.61 8.31
N LEU A 381 -24.01 1.78 8.25
CA LEU A 381 -23.79 2.65 9.42
C LEU A 381 -24.94 3.65 9.66
N GLU A 382 -25.80 3.91 8.67
CA GLU A 382 -26.92 4.87 8.79
C GLU A 382 -27.89 4.61 9.96
N PRO A 383 -28.27 3.36 10.30
CA PRO A 383 -29.16 3.12 11.44
C PRO A 383 -28.46 3.24 12.80
N LEU A 384 -27.16 3.48 12.83
CA LEU A 384 -26.37 3.52 14.05
C LEU A 384 -26.25 4.95 14.59
N THR A 385 -26.09 5.06 15.90
CA THR A 385 -25.63 6.28 16.57
C THR A 385 -24.10 6.37 16.54
N GLN A 386 -23.52 7.53 16.82
CA GLN A 386 -22.04 7.66 16.89
C GLN A 386 -21.42 6.71 17.93
N THR A 387 -22.07 6.55 19.09
CA THR A 387 -21.64 5.60 20.12
C THR A 387 -21.69 4.15 19.60
N GLU A 388 -22.75 3.79 18.88
CA GLU A 388 -22.84 2.45 18.27
C GLU A 388 -21.77 2.22 17.19
N VAL A 389 -21.40 3.24 16.43
CA VAL A 389 -20.29 3.15 15.46
C VAL A 389 -18.95 2.91 16.20
N LEU A 390 -18.67 3.66 17.27
CA LEU A 390 -17.49 3.43 18.10
C LEU A 390 -17.48 2.01 18.68
N ASP A 391 -18.61 1.58 19.25
CA ASP A 391 -18.77 0.23 19.80
C ASP A 391 -18.52 -0.84 18.72
N LEU A 392 -19.08 -0.67 17.51
CA LEU A 392 -18.90 -1.58 16.37
C LEU A 392 -17.41 -1.71 15.98
N PHE A 393 -16.71 -0.58 15.79
CA PHE A 393 -15.30 -0.63 15.42
C PHE A 393 -14.41 -1.19 16.54
N SER A 394 -14.74 -0.91 17.81
CA SER A 394 -14.06 -1.54 18.95
C SER A 394 -14.25 -3.05 18.98
N TYR A 395 -15.40 -3.56 18.53
CA TYR A 395 -15.63 -4.98 18.34
C TYR A 395 -14.84 -5.54 17.14
N LEU A 396 -14.94 -4.91 15.97
CA LEU A 396 -14.25 -5.40 14.74
C LEU A 396 -12.72 -5.40 14.86
N LEU A 397 -12.16 -4.41 15.54
CA LEU A 397 -10.71 -4.27 15.70
C LEU A 397 -10.16 -5.10 16.88
N ARG A 398 -11.01 -5.78 17.63
CA ARG A 398 -10.56 -6.73 18.63
C ARG A 398 -10.10 -8.01 17.94
N SER A 399 -8.89 -8.47 18.25
CA SER A 399 -8.47 -9.81 17.83
C SER A 399 -9.05 -10.85 18.78
N GLU A 400 -9.78 -11.82 18.25
CA GLU A 400 -10.04 -13.07 18.98
C GLU A 400 -8.84 -14.00 18.82
N ARG A 401 -8.39 -14.57 19.94
CA ARG A 401 -7.29 -15.54 19.97
C ARG A 401 -7.79 -16.93 19.64
#